data_AF-A0A383EVX4-F1
#
_entry.id   AF-A0A383EVX4-F1
#
_cell.length_a   1.000
_cell.length_b   1.000
_cell.length_c   1.000
_cell.angle_alpha   90.00
_cell.angle_beta   90.00
_cell.angle_gamma   90.00
#
_symmetry.space_group_name_H-M   'P 1'
#
loop_
_entity.id
_entity.type
_entity.pdbx_description
1 polymer ?
#
loop_
_entity_poly.entity_id
_entity_poly.type
_entity_poly.pdbx_seq_one_letter_code
_entity_poly.pdbx_strand_id
1 'polypeptide(L)'
;MGLRINTNISSITALRVLKQNQTKQASSLERLSTGLRINRGSDDPSGLVISEQLRSQLKALDQSISNSQNATNLLNVADAALQEVSNLLVEIQTSITFAQNTGGSTPEQIAAEQDAVDQAISAIDRIATTTRYADRPLLNGQAAFQTSGNVPDFFDDVNIKSVAFANNTFER
;
A
#
# COMPACT_ATOMS: atom_id res chain seq x y z
N MET A 1 -65.88 32.25 28.72
CA MET A 1 -65.08 30.99 28.66
C MET A 1 -66.03 29.81 28.83
N GLY A 2 -66.59 29.29 27.74
CA GLY A 2 -67.61 28.24 27.79
C GLY A 2 -67.00 26.87 28.06
N LEU A 3 -67.45 26.20 29.13
CA LEU A 3 -67.14 24.81 29.43
C LEU A 3 -67.70 23.92 28.31
N ARG A 4 -66.83 23.43 27.42
CA ARG A 4 -67.19 22.45 26.40
C ARG A 4 -67.12 21.05 27.03
N ILE A 5 -68.28 20.41 27.21
CA ILE A 5 -68.42 19.13 27.91
C ILE A 5 -67.92 17.93 27.07
N ASN A 6 -67.98 18.03 25.73
CA ASN A 6 -67.63 16.93 24.83
C ASN A 6 -66.15 16.88 24.39
N THR A 7 -65.34 17.90 24.65
CA THR A 7 -63.94 17.93 24.22
C THR A 7 -63.06 18.47 25.32
N ASN A 8 -62.27 17.58 25.93
CA ASN A 8 -61.34 17.93 26.99
C ASN A 8 -60.02 18.47 26.40
N ILE A 9 -59.92 19.79 26.31
CA ILE A 9 -58.76 20.49 25.74
C ILE A 9 -57.49 20.25 26.59
N SER A 10 -57.63 20.09 27.91
CA SER A 10 -56.51 19.79 28.81
C SER A 10 -55.92 18.41 28.53
N SER A 11 -56.76 17.39 28.34
CA SER A 11 -56.32 16.04 27.96
C SER A 11 -55.67 15.99 26.58
N ILE A 12 -56.18 16.73 25.60
CA ILE A 12 -55.58 16.82 24.25
C ILE A 12 -54.19 17.47 24.32
N THR A 13 -54.04 18.52 25.14
CA THR A 13 -52.76 19.19 25.36
C THR A 13 -51.77 18.26 26.07
N ALA A 14 -52.21 17.55 27.11
CA ALA A 14 -51.39 16.56 27.79
C ALA A 14 -50.93 15.44 26.85
N LEU A 15 -51.81 14.93 25.98
CA LEU A 15 -51.46 13.91 24.98
C LEU A 15 -50.44 14.44 23.95
N ARG A 16 -50.56 15.70 23.52
CA ARG A 16 -49.59 16.34 22.62
C ARG A 16 -48.21 16.44 23.26
N VAL A 17 -48.15 16.88 24.52
CA VAL A 17 -46.88 16.99 25.27
C VAL A 17 -46.28 15.59 25.52
N LEU A 18 -47.10 14.60 25.87
CA LEU A 18 -46.66 13.22 26.04
C LEU A 18 -46.02 12.67 24.75
N LYS A 19 -46.68 12.86 23.59
CA LYS A 19 -46.13 12.45 22.29
C LYS A 19 -44.77 13.12 22.01
N GLN A 20 -44.65 14.42 22.28
CA GLN A 20 -43.36 15.12 22.11
C GLN A 20 -42.26 14.56 23.02
N ASN A 21 -42.57 14.27 24.29
CA ASN A 21 -41.63 13.67 25.22
C ASN A 21 -41.22 12.25 24.81
N GLN A 22 -42.16 11.45 24.31
CA GLN A 22 -41.88 10.11 23.84
C GLN A 22 -40.94 10.11 22.62
N THR A 23 -41.12 11.04 21.67
CA THR A 23 -40.19 11.21 20.55
C THR A 23 -38.79 11.63 21.01
N LYS A 24 -38.69 12.56 21.97
CA LYS A 24 -37.39 12.97 22.54
C LYS A 24 -36.70 11.82 23.26
N GLN A 25 -37.45 11.05 24.05
CA GLN A 25 -36.91 9.89 24.77
C GLN A 25 -36.41 8.81 23.81
N ALA A 26 -37.16 8.55 22.72
CA ALA A 26 -36.73 7.61 21.69
C ALA A 26 -35.42 8.05 21.01
N SER A 27 -35.26 9.33 20.70
CA SER A 27 -34.01 9.87 20.13
C SER A 27 -32.83 9.75 21.10
N SER A 28 -33.04 10.05 22.39
CA SER A 28 -31.99 9.88 23.41
C SER A 28 -31.58 8.42 23.58
N LEU A 29 -32.53 7.49 23.56
CA LEU A 29 -32.25 6.05 23.59
C LEU A 29 -31.50 5.59 22.34
N GLU A 30 -31.86 6.09 21.16
CA GLU A 30 -31.17 5.79 19.90
C GLU A 30 -29.70 6.25 19.97
N ARG A 31 -29.44 7.49 20.40
CA ARG A 31 -28.07 8.01 20.59
C ARG A 31 -27.28 7.26 21.66
N LEU A 32 -27.93 6.84 22.75
CA LEU A 32 -27.29 6.01 23.77
C LEU A 32 -26.91 4.63 23.23
N SER A 33 -27.78 4.03 22.42
CA SER A 33 -27.56 2.68 21.86
C SER A 33 -26.49 2.65 20.79
N THR A 34 -26.38 3.70 19.95
CA THR A 34 -25.36 3.77 18.90
C THR A 34 -24.06 4.43 19.36
N GLY A 35 -24.10 5.20 20.45
CA GLY A 35 -22.98 6.03 20.89
C GLY A 35 -22.68 7.22 19.96
N LEU A 36 -23.50 7.45 18.92
CA LEU A 36 -23.31 8.51 17.95
C LEU A 36 -24.26 9.67 18.24
N ARG A 37 -23.72 10.89 18.19
CA ARG A 37 -24.52 12.11 18.34
C ARG A 37 -25.47 12.35 17.17
N ILE A 38 -25.06 11.94 15.96
CA ILE A 38 -25.81 12.10 14.70
C ILE A 38 -26.06 10.70 14.14
N ASN A 39 -27.32 10.23 14.20
CA ASN A 39 -27.72 8.91 13.68
C ASN A 39 -28.49 9.00 12.36
N ARG A 40 -29.19 10.11 12.12
CA ARG A 40 -30.05 10.31 10.95
C ARG A 40 -29.68 11.59 10.24
N GLY A 41 -29.69 11.56 8.90
CA GLY A 41 -29.45 12.76 8.08
C GLY A 41 -30.51 13.85 8.27
N SER A 42 -31.65 13.52 8.89
CA SER A 42 -32.68 14.48 9.28
C SER A 42 -32.32 15.35 10.49
N ASP A 43 -31.41 14.90 11.37
CA ASP A 43 -31.04 15.63 12.59
C ASP A 43 -29.96 16.69 12.30
N ASP A 44 -28.97 16.34 11.46
CA ASP A 44 -27.90 17.23 11.01
C ASP A 44 -27.32 16.69 9.68
N PRO A 45 -27.84 17.11 8.51
CA PRO A 45 -27.40 16.58 7.23
C PRO A 45 -25.93 16.94 6.93
N SER A 46 -25.51 18.17 7.26
CA SER A 46 -24.14 18.63 7.02
C SER A 46 -23.14 17.92 7.94
N GLY A 47 -23.48 17.77 9.22
CA GLY A 47 -22.65 17.04 10.18
C GLY A 47 -22.55 15.55 9.85
N LEU A 48 -23.63 14.93 9.35
CA LEU A 48 -23.59 13.55 8.88
C LEU A 48 -22.68 13.40 7.66
N VAL A 49 -22.80 14.27 6.64
CA VAL A 49 -21.96 14.22 5.44
C VAL A 49 -20.47 14.34 5.78
N ILE A 50 -20.09 15.30 6.64
CA ILE A 50 -18.70 15.45 7.07
C ILE A 50 -18.24 14.20 7.84
N SER A 51 -19.09 13.64 8.71
CA SER A 51 -18.73 12.44 9.47
C SER A 51 -18.53 11.21 8.58
N GLU A 52 -19.34 11.04 7.54
CA GLU A 52 -19.19 9.96 6.56
C GLU A 52 -17.97 10.17 5.66
N GLN A 53 -17.68 11.42 5.29
CA GLN A 53 -16.46 11.76 4.58
C GLN A 53 -15.21 11.41 5.42
N LEU A 54 -15.22 11.75 6.72
CA LEU A 54 -14.13 11.39 7.63
C LEU A 54 -14.03 9.88 7.83
N ARG A 55 -15.14 9.16 7.98
CA ARG A 55 -15.16 7.68 8.02
C ARG A 55 -14.56 7.07 6.75
N SER A 56 -14.91 7.61 5.58
CA SER A 56 -14.34 7.19 4.30
C SER A 56 -12.83 7.45 4.23
N GLN A 57 -12.39 8.63 4.69
CA GLN A 57 -10.96 8.97 4.75
C GLN A 57 -10.21 8.05 5.71
N LEU A 58 -10.76 7.76 6.89
CA LEU A 58 -10.16 6.81 7.84
C LEU A 58 -10.00 5.43 7.21
N LYS A 59 -11.04 4.92 6.55
CA LYS A 59 -10.95 3.63 5.86
C LYS A 59 -9.91 3.64 4.73
N ALA A 60 -9.81 4.74 4.00
CA ALA A 60 -8.78 4.91 2.97
C ALA A 60 -7.37 4.95 3.57
N LEU A 61 -7.18 5.64 4.70
CA LEU A 61 -5.91 5.70 5.43
C LEU A 61 -5.54 4.33 6.00
N ASP A 62 -6.48 3.59 6.60
CA ASP A 62 -6.24 2.23 7.10
C ASP A 62 -5.74 1.31 5.98
N GLN A 63 -6.39 1.36 4.81
CA GLN A 63 -5.93 0.62 3.64
C GLN A 63 -4.55 1.10 3.15
N SER A 64 -4.29 2.40 3.18
CA SER A 64 -3.00 2.98 2.80
C SER A 64 -1.87 2.56 3.73
N ILE A 65 -2.15 2.41 5.03
CA ILE A 65 -1.22 1.89 6.03
C ILE A 65 -0.92 0.42 5.72
N SER A 66 -1.94 -0.41 5.50
CA SER A 66 -1.75 -1.81 5.13
C SER A 66 -0.98 -1.96 3.81
N ASN A 67 -1.24 -1.09 2.83
CA ASN A 67 -0.50 -1.07 1.56
C ASN A 67 0.97 -0.70 1.78
N SER A 68 1.25 0.31 2.61
CA SER A 68 2.61 0.70 2.98
C SER A 68 3.36 -0.43 3.69
N GLN A 69 2.70 -1.14 4.60
CA GLN A 69 3.29 -2.31 5.27
C GLN A 69 3.65 -3.42 4.27
N ASN A 70 2.78 -3.69 3.30
CA ASN A 70 3.07 -4.65 2.23
C ASN A 70 4.23 -4.19 1.34
N ALA A 71 4.33 -2.89 1.04
CA ALA A 71 5.47 -2.33 0.32
C ALA A 71 6.77 -2.51 1.11
N THR A 72 6.77 -2.24 2.42
CA THR A 72 7.93 -2.50 3.29
C THR A 72 8.32 -3.97 3.28
N ASN A 73 7.35 -4.89 3.37
CA ASN A 73 7.61 -6.32 3.33
C ASN A 73 8.25 -6.75 2.00
N LEU A 74 7.76 -6.22 0.88
CA LEU A 74 8.34 -6.43 -0.44
C LEU A 74 9.78 -5.90 -0.50
N LEU A 75 10.03 -4.69 -0.01
CA LEU A 75 11.36 -4.09 0.02
C LEU A 75 12.33 -4.90 0.87
N ASN A 76 11.91 -5.43 2.02
CA ASN A 76 12.75 -6.27 2.87
C ASN A 76 13.20 -7.55 2.15
N VAL A 77 12.31 -8.18 1.38
CA VAL A 77 12.66 -9.36 0.58
C VAL A 77 13.64 -9.00 -0.55
N ALA A 78 13.40 -7.86 -1.21
CA ALA A 78 14.31 -7.36 -2.24
C ALA A 78 15.70 -7.04 -1.65
N ASP A 79 15.75 -6.37 -0.50
CA ASP A 79 16.99 -5.98 0.17
C ASP A 79 17.80 -7.19 0.64
N ALA A 80 17.14 -8.19 1.22
CA ALA A 80 17.80 -9.45 1.60
C ALA A 80 18.40 -10.18 0.38
N ALA A 81 17.68 -10.21 -0.74
CA ALA A 81 18.18 -10.81 -1.97
C ALA A 81 19.33 -10.01 -2.61
N LEU A 82 19.27 -8.67 -2.58
CA LEU A 82 20.35 -7.79 -3.04
C LEU A 82 21.59 -7.89 -2.16
N GLN A 83 21.43 -8.09 -0.86
CA GLN A 83 22.56 -8.35 0.04
C GLN A 83 23.30 -9.63 -0.36
N GLU A 84 22.58 -10.69 -0.72
CA GLU A 84 23.19 -11.93 -1.19
C GLU A 84 23.93 -11.73 -2.52
N VAL A 85 23.33 -11.00 -3.46
CA VAL A 85 24.01 -10.62 -4.72
C VAL A 85 25.27 -9.80 -4.44
N SER A 86 25.21 -8.85 -3.50
CA SER A 86 26.37 -8.03 -3.10
C SER A 86 27.51 -8.90 -2.55
N ASN A 87 27.20 -9.88 -1.69
CA ASN A 87 28.19 -10.81 -1.16
C ASN A 87 28.86 -11.63 -2.27
N LEU A 88 28.10 -12.15 -3.23
CA LEU A 88 28.61 -12.88 -4.39
C LEU A 88 29.49 -12.01 -5.30
N LEU A 89 29.15 -10.73 -5.47
CA LEU A 89 29.98 -9.79 -6.23
C LEU A 89 31.32 -9.52 -5.55
N VAL A 90 31.33 -9.43 -4.22
CA VAL A 90 32.59 -9.32 -3.46
C VAL A 90 33.43 -10.59 -3.62
N GLU A 91 32.81 -11.77 -3.59
CA GLU A 91 33.50 -13.04 -3.83
C GLU A 91 34.15 -13.07 -5.22
N ILE A 92 33.42 -12.69 -6.28
CA ILE A 92 33.96 -12.55 -7.64
C ILE A 92 35.15 -11.57 -7.66
N GLN A 93 35.02 -10.42 -6.99
CA GLN A 93 36.11 -9.45 -6.93
C GLN A 93 37.36 -10.04 -6.25
N THR A 94 37.20 -10.83 -5.19
CA THR A 94 38.32 -11.49 -4.51
C THR A 94 38.98 -12.55 -5.38
N SER A 95 38.21 -13.38 -6.08
CA SER A 95 38.72 -14.39 -7.04
C SER A 95 39.48 -13.73 -8.19
N ILE A 96 38.97 -12.62 -8.75
CA ILE A 96 39.66 -11.85 -9.80
C ILE A 96 40.98 -11.28 -9.27
N THR A 97 40.99 -10.74 -8.06
CA THR A 97 42.20 -10.18 -7.43
C THR A 97 43.24 -11.29 -7.17
N PHE A 98 42.79 -12.48 -6.78
CA PHE A 98 43.65 -13.66 -6.63
C PHE A 98 44.26 -14.09 -7.97
N ALA A 99 43.46 -14.13 -9.04
CA ALA A 99 43.92 -14.47 -10.38
C ALA A 99 44.96 -13.47 -10.95
N GLN A 100 44.91 -12.20 -10.53
CA GLN A 100 45.89 -11.18 -10.91
C GLN A 100 47.23 -11.27 -10.17
N ASN A 101 47.33 -12.04 -9.08
CA ASN A 101 48.59 -12.22 -8.35
C ASN A 101 49.55 -13.13 -9.13
N THR A 102 50.43 -12.53 -9.93
CA THR A 102 51.41 -13.22 -10.80
C THR A 102 52.57 -13.89 -10.05
N GLY A 103 52.68 -13.70 -8.73
CA GLY A 103 53.83 -14.15 -7.94
C GLY A 103 53.70 -15.51 -7.26
N GLY A 104 52.50 -16.11 -7.20
CA GLY A 104 52.26 -17.32 -6.41
C GLY A 104 51.11 -18.22 -6.86
N SER A 105 50.34 -17.83 -7.88
CA SER A 105 49.18 -18.60 -8.34
C SER A 105 49.57 -19.57 -9.46
N THR A 106 49.23 -20.85 -9.33
CA THR A 106 49.43 -21.85 -10.40
C THR A 106 48.30 -21.77 -11.44
N PRO A 107 48.52 -22.23 -12.68
CA PRO A 107 47.47 -22.27 -13.70
C PRO A 107 46.22 -23.06 -13.27
N GLU A 108 46.39 -24.13 -12.49
CA GLU A 108 45.29 -24.93 -11.95
C GLU A 108 44.47 -24.15 -10.90
N GLN A 109 45.13 -23.32 -10.08
CA GLN A 109 44.45 -22.46 -9.11
C GLN A 109 43.66 -21.34 -9.80
N ILE A 110 44.19 -20.77 -10.88
CA ILE A 110 43.49 -19.77 -11.69
C ILE A 110 42.26 -20.38 -12.38
N ALA A 111 42.37 -21.62 -12.88
CA ALA A 111 41.23 -22.33 -13.47
C ALA A 111 40.13 -22.62 -12.43
N ALA A 112 40.50 -23.03 -11.21
CA ALA A 112 39.53 -23.25 -10.14
C ALA A 112 38.82 -21.95 -9.70
N GLU A 113 39.52 -20.81 -9.68
CA GLU A 113 38.90 -19.52 -9.40
C GLU A 113 37.98 -19.03 -10.53
N GLN A 114 38.28 -19.36 -11.79
CA GLN A 114 37.37 -19.10 -12.89
C GLN A 114 36.06 -19.90 -12.73
N ASP A 115 36.15 -21.17 -12.34
CA ASP A 115 34.96 -21.99 -12.06
C ASP A 115 34.14 -21.40 -10.90
N ALA A 116 34.80 -20.85 -9.87
CA ALA A 116 34.12 -20.16 -8.76
C ALA A 116 33.38 -18.90 -9.22
N VAL A 117 34.01 -18.09 -10.08
CA VAL A 117 33.37 -16.91 -10.68
C VAL A 117 32.15 -17.30 -11.51
N ASP A 118 32.26 -18.34 -12.34
CA ASP A 118 31.15 -18.82 -13.17
C ASP A 118 29.99 -19.34 -12.31
N GLN A 119 30.28 -20.01 -11.19
CA GLN A 119 29.28 -20.44 -10.22
C GLN A 119 28.61 -19.26 -9.52
N ALA A 120 29.38 -18.24 -9.12
CA ALA A 120 28.84 -17.04 -8.50
C ALA A 120 27.92 -16.27 -9.45
N ILE A 121 28.29 -16.15 -10.74
CA ILE A 121 27.43 -15.55 -11.77
C ILE A 121 26.13 -16.34 -11.93
N SER A 122 26.20 -17.67 -12.03
CA SER A 122 25.03 -18.54 -12.12
C SER A 122 24.12 -18.42 -10.88
N ALA A 123 24.71 -18.28 -9.69
CA ALA A 123 23.98 -18.05 -8.46
C ALA A 123 23.27 -16.69 -8.45
N ILE A 124 23.91 -15.62 -8.95
CA ILE A 124 23.29 -14.30 -9.11
C ILE A 124 22.08 -14.37 -10.06
N ASP A 125 22.22 -15.02 -11.22
CA ASP A 125 21.12 -15.22 -12.17
C ASP A 125 19.96 -16.01 -11.56
N ARG A 126 20.28 -17.03 -10.75
CA ARG A 126 19.27 -17.79 -10.00
C ARG A 126 18.57 -16.90 -8.97
N ILE A 127 19.28 -16.08 -8.21
CA ILE A 127 18.67 -15.16 -7.23
C ILE A 127 17.77 -14.16 -7.96
N ALA A 128 18.21 -13.61 -9.09
CA ALA A 128 17.44 -12.67 -9.89
C ALA A 128 16.11 -13.26 -10.42
N THR A 129 16.12 -14.54 -10.81
CA THR A 129 14.95 -15.25 -11.37
C THR A 129 14.05 -15.89 -10.31
N THR A 130 14.58 -16.25 -9.14
CA THR A 130 13.82 -16.94 -8.08
C THR A 130 13.23 -15.99 -7.05
N THR A 131 13.85 -14.83 -6.81
CA THR A 131 13.37 -13.83 -5.83
C THR A 131 12.02 -13.28 -6.25
N ARG A 132 10.99 -13.64 -5.48
CA ARG A 132 9.59 -13.25 -5.72
C ARG A 132 8.92 -12.87 -4.41
N TYR A 133 7.99 -11.93 -4.50
CA TYR A 133 7.05 -11.63 -3.43
C TYR A 133 5.64 -11.92 -3.92
N ALA A 134 4.96 -12.85 -3.25
CA ALA A 134 3.77 -13.51 -3.78
C ALA A 134 4.05 -14.04 -5.20
N ASP A 135 3.32 -13.56 -6.21
CA ASP A 135 3.47 -13.98 -7.60
C ASP A 135 4.32 -13.04 -8.47
N ARG A 136 4.90 -11.98 -7.86
CA ARG A 136 5.65 -10.96 -8.61
C ARG A 136 7.16 -11.17 -8.45
N PRO A 137 7.90 -11.40 -9.56
CA PRO A 137 9.36 -11.40 -9.51
C PRO A 137 9.86 -9.98 -9.21
N LEU A 138 10.91 -9.86 -8.40
CA LEU A 138 11.38 -8.56 -7.90
C LEU A 138 12.65 -8.06 -8.60
N LEU A 139 13.56 -8.98 -8.97
CA LEU A 139 14.92 -8.64 -9.40
C LEU A 139 15.18 -8.91 -10.90
N ASN A 140 14.17 -9.33 -11.64
CA ASN A 140 14.30 -9.68 -13.07
C ASN A 140 14.08 -8.48 -14.02
N GLY A 141 14.08 -7.25 -13.51
CA GLY A 141 13.83 -6.03 -14.29
C GLY A 141 12.37 -5.80 -14.70
N GLN A 142 11.48 -6.79 -14.59
CA GLN A 142 10.04 -6.63 -14.89
C GLN A 142 9.29 -5.88 -13.79
N ALA A 143 9.85 -5.80 -12.58
CA ALA A 143 9.34 -4.99 -11.50
C ALA A 143 9.63 -3.48 -11.68
N ALA A 144 10.40 -3.09 -12.71
CA ALA A 144 10.57 -1.69 -13.05
C ALA A 144 9.20 -1.07 -13.37
N PHE A 145 8.91 0.07 -12.75
CA PHE A 145 7.74 0.88 -13.10
C PHE A 145 7.90 1.34 -14.56
N GLN A 146 7.29 0.62 -15.49
CA GLN A 146 7.10 1.14 -16.85
C GLN A 146 6.09 2.26 -16.76
N THR A 147 6.56 3.51 -16.73
CA THR A 147 5.70 4.69 -16.83
C THR A 147 5.27 4.88 -18.28
N SER A 148 4.62 3.88 -18.87
CA SER A 148 3.86 4.02 -20.11
C SER A 148 2.39 3.89 -19.75
N GLY A 149 1.87 4.93 -19.10
CA GLY A 149 0.44 5.13 -18.96
C GLY A 149 0.02 6.17 -19.98
N ASN A 150 -0.79 5.79 -20.95
CA ASN A 150 -1.63 6.76 -21.67
C ASN A 150 -2.47 7.47 -20.60
N VAL A 151 -2.15 8.72 -20.34
CA VAL A 151 -2.96 9.55 -19.44
C VAL A 151 -4.33 9.69 -20.10
N PRO A 152 -5.45 9.35 -19.42
CA PRO A 152 -6.76 9.51 -20.01
C PRO A 152 -7.04 11.00 -20.24
N ASP A 153 -6.96 11.43 -21.51
CA ASP A 153 -7.48 12.62 -22.22
C ASP A 153 -7.56 14.01 -21.53
N PHE A 154 -7.06 14.18 -20.30
CA PHE A 154 -7.21 15.43 -19.53
C PHE A 154 -5.90 16.17 -19.22
N PHE A 155 -4.75 15.58 -19.54
CA PHE A 155 -3.44 16.24 -19.42
C PHE A 155 -2.61 16.00 -20.70
N ASP A 156 -2.59 17.00 -21.58
CA ASP A 156 -1.98 16.93 -22.92
C ASP A 156 -0.44 17.15 -22.93
N ASP A 157 0.17 17.41 -21.78
CA ASP A 157 1.60 17.79 -21.70
C ASP A 157 2.34 17.20 -20.47
N VAL A 158 2.34 15.87 -20.34
CA VAL A 158 3.23 15.18 -19.40
C VAL A 158 4.01 14.10 -20.16
N ASN A 159 5.07 14.51 -20.85
CA ASN A 159 6.03 13.59 -21.44
C ASN A 159 7.02 13.12 -20.36
N ILE A 160 6.67 12.04 -19.65
CA ILE A 160 7.61 11.37 -18.74
C ILE A 160 8.64 10.62 -19.59
N LYS A 161 9.78 11.26 -19.84
CA LYS A 161 10.97 10.56 -20.35
C LYS A 161 11.48 9.65 -19.24
N SER A 162 11.08 8.38 -19.26
CA SER A 162 11.60 7.35 -18.37
C SER A 162 13.09 7.16 -18.62
N VAL A 163 13.90 7.16 -17.55
CA VAL A 163 15.27 6.66 -17.59
C VAL A 163 15.22 5.18 -17.25
N ALA A 164 15.37 4.33 -18.26
CA ALA A 164 15.52 2.89 -18.09
C ALA A 164 16.99 2.56 -17.84
N PHE A 165 17.33 2.01 -16.67
CA PHE A 165 18.65 1.41 -16.41
C PHE A 165 18.70 -0.02 -16.93
N ALA A 166 18.39 -0.20 -18.22
CA ALA A 166 18.64 -1.43 -19.00
C ALA A 166 18.19 -1.20 -20.45
N ASN A 167 18.80 -0.24 -21.15
CA ASN A 167 18.78 -0.28 -22.61
C ASN A 167 19.86 -1.28 -23.04
N ASN A 168 19.44 -2.52 -23.27
CA ASN A 168 20.22 -3.49 -24.02
C ASN A 168 20.43 -2.97 -25.45
N THR A 169 21.63 -2.46 -25.71
CA THR A 169 22.24 -2.44 -27.05
C THR A 169 23.72 -2.75 -26.89
N PHE A 170 24.04 -4.04 -26.71
CA PHE A 170 25.28 -4.57 -27.23
C PHE A 170 25.04 -4.83 -28.72
N GLU A 171 25.33 -3.83 -29.56
CA GLU A 171 25.58 -4.05 -30.98
C GLU A 171 27.09 -4.02 -31.22
N ARG A 172 27.62 -5.23 -31.50
CA ARG A 172 28.94 -5.60 -32.06
C ARG A 172 30.20 -5.28 -31.27
#